data_AF-D8MRY7-F1
#
_entry.id   AF-D8MRY7-F1
#
_cell.length_a   1.000
_cell.length_b   1.000
_cell.length_c   1.000
_cell.angle_alpha   90.00
_cell.angle_beta   90.00
_cell.angle_gamma   90.00
#
_symmetry.space_group_name_H-M   'P 1'
#
loop_
_entity.id
_entity.type
_entity.pdbx_description
1 polymer ?
#
loop_
_entity_poly.entity_id
_entity_poly.type
_entity_poly.pdbx_seq_one_letter_code
_entity_poly.pdbx_strand_id
1 'polypeptide(L)'
;MAISVYLRVSGNIHQMIRRTMILIAGILSTACMAAANDWHAYIRLVEQADGKTLQALPQEINRIGDTLDDRQTEALTTALSRALIKDPVAVITATRALDHNADPLKQRFGSSFICAIPGMTHFTQQQIEAYFARAEPALKRAGPEAAGCLGTLQEVIEEVRQEIAQHPAR
;
A
#
# COMPACT_ATOMS: atom_id res chain seq x y z
N MET A 1 -13.57 -14.77 -64.93
CA MET A 1 -12.97 -15.59 -63.87
C MET A 1 -12.14 -14.80 -62.82
N ALA A 2 -11.99 -13.47 -62.92
CA ALA A 2 -11.17 -12.69 -61.97
C ALA A 2 -11.91 -12.15 -60.72
N ILE A 3 -13.24 -11.98 -60.79
CA ILE A 3 -14.03 -11.36 -59.70
C ILE A 3 -14.17 -12.31 -58.48
N SER A 4 -14.18 -13.63 -58.71
CA SER A 4 -14.34 -14.63 -57.64
C SER A 4 -13.09 -14.78 -56.76
N VAL A 5 -11.90 -14.45 -57.28
CA VAL A 5 -10.63 -14.51 -56.52
C VAL A 5 -10.51 -13.32 -55.56
N TYR A 6 -10.96 -12.14 -55.97
CA TYR A 6 -10.90 -10.92 -55.15
C TYR A 6 -11.79 -10.99 -53.89
N LEU A 7 -12.98 -11.57 -54.01
CA LEU A 7 -13.91 -11.76 -52.87
C LEU A 7 -13.37 -12.76 -51.83
N ARG A 8 -12.63 -13.79 -52.26
CA ARG A 8 -12.07 -14.82 -51.36
C ARG A 8 -10.83 -14.34 -50.59
N VAL A 9 -10.04 -13.44 -51.18
CA VAL A 9 -8.90 -12.80 -50.50
C VAL A 9 -9.38 -11.77 -49.49
N SER A 10 -10.39 -10.96 -49.84
CA SER A 10 -10.93 -9.91 -48.96
C SER A 10 -11.61 -10.46 -47.69
N GLY A 11 -12.34 -11.59 -47.81
CA GLY A 11 -12.96 -12.25 -46.65
C GLY A 11 -11.95 -12.84 -45.64
N ASN A 12 -10.82 -13.38 -46.11
CA ASN A 12 -9.77 -13.95 -45.26
C ASN A 12 -8.98 -12.88 -44.49
N ILE A 13 -8.76 -11.70 -45.10
CA ILE A 13 -8.06 -10.59 -44.46
C ILE A 13 -8.91 -9.99 -43.33
N HIS A 14 -10.21 -9.80 -43.55
CA HIS A 14 -11.14 -9.33 -42.50
C HIS A 14 -11.26 -10.32 -41.34
N GLN A 15 -11.26 -11.62 -41.61
CA GLN A 15 -11.31 -12.68 -40.60
C GLN A 15 -9.99 -12.82 -39.81
N MET A 16 -8.84 -12.62 -40.47
CA MET A 16 -7.53 -12.57 -39.80
C MET A 16 -7.38 -11.32 -38.94
N ILE A 17 -7.71 -10.13 -39.44
CA ILE A 17 -7.62 -8.86 -38.67
C ILE A 17 -8.53 -8.91 -37.43
N ARG A 18 -9.74 -9.47 -37.55
CA ARG A 18 -10.67 -9.62 -36.41
C ARG A 18 -10.15 -10.61 -35.36
N ARG A 19 -9.48 -11.70 -35.77
CA ARG A 19 -8.82 -12.64 -34.85
C ARG A 19 -7.61 -12.02 -34.13
N THR A 20 -6.82 -11.21 -34.83
CA THR A 20 -5.67 -10.51 -34.23
C THR A 20 -6.11 -9.43 -33.23
N MET A 21 -7.20 -8.69 -33.51
CA MET A 21 -7.79 -7.74 -32.56
C MET A 21 -8.31 -8.41 -31.28
N ILE A 22 -8.95 -9.59 -31.39
CA ILE A 22 -9.44 -10.35 -30.23
C ILE A 22 -8.28 -10.84 -29.35
N LEU A 23 -7.14 -11.22 -29.94
CA LEU A 23 -5.97 -11.69 -29.19
C LEU A 23 -5.28 -10.54 -28.43
N ILE A 24 -5.17 -9.34 -29.01
CA ILE A 24 -4.54 -8.18 -28.35
C ILE A 24 -5.40 -7.69 -27.17
N ALA A 25 -6.72 -7.73 -27.29
CA ALA A 25 -7.62 -7.38 -26.18
C ALA A 25 -7.57 -8.37 -25.00
N GLY A 26 -7.29 -9.67 -25.25
CA GLY A 26 -7.17 -10.67 -24.19
C GLY A 26 -5.88 -10.59 -23.36
N ILE A 27 -4.78 -10.11 -23.97
CA ILE A 27 -3.48 -10.01 -23.30
C ILE A 27 -3.46 -8.85 -22.30
N LEU A 28 -4.13 -7.73 -22.62
CA LEU A 28 -4.24 -6.57 -21.72
C LEU A 28 -5.03 -6.91 -20.44
N SER A 29 -6.08 -7.71 -20.55
CA SER A 29 -6.90 -8.11 -19.40
C SER A 29 -6.16 -9.05 -18.44
N THR A 30 -5.38 -10.00 -18.95
CA THR A 30 -4.64 -10.94 -18.10
C THR A 30 -3.46 -10.29 -17.37
N ALA A 31 -2.75 -9.36 -18.03
CA ALA A 31 -1.68 -8.60 -17.39
C ALA A 31 -2.18 -7.72 -16.24
N CYS A 32 -3.35 -7.10 -16.38
CA CYS A 32 -3.96 -6.29 -15.33
C CYS A 32 -4.38 -7.14 -14.11
N MET A 33 -4.94 -8.33 -14.35
CA MET A 33 -5.29 -9.25 -13.25
C MET A 33 -4.06 -9.83 -12.54
N ALA A 34 -2.97 -10.12 -13.27
CA ALA A 34 -1.71 -10.56 -12.68
C ALA A 34 -1.09 -9.47 -11.79
N ALA A 35 -0.99 -8.23 -12.29
CA ALA A 35 -0.47 -7.10 -11.51
C ALA A 35 -1.31 -6.80 -10.25
N ALA A 36 -2.65 -6.89 -10.34
CA ALA A 36 -3.53 -6.73 -9.20
C ALA A 36 -3.35 -7.86 -8.15
N ASN A 37 -3.18 -9.10 -8.61
CA ASN A 37 -2.90 -10.23 -7.73
C ASN A 37 -1.54 -10.10 -7.02
N ASP A 38 -0.52 -9.65 -7.73
CA ASP A 38 0.82 -9.42 -7.18
C ASP A 38 0.81 -8.31 -6.13
N TRP A 39 0.07 -7.23 -6.38
CA TRP A 39 -0.14 -6.16 -5.40
C TRP A 39 -0.82 -6.66 -4.13
N HIS A 40 -1.93 -7.39 -4.24
CA HIS A 40 -2.62 -7.93 -3.07
C HIS A 40 -1.77 -8.94 -2.30
N ALA A 41 -0.98 -9.76 -3.00
CA ALA A 41 -0.03 -10.66 -2.37
C ALA A 41 1.05 -9.90 -1.60
N TYR A 42 1.61 -8.84 -2.20
CA TYR A 42 2.59 -7.97 -1.56
C TYR A 42 2.05 -7.31 -0.29
N ILE A 43 0.86 -6.69 -0.36
CA ILE A 43 0.20 -6.06 0.79
C ILE A 43 0.00 -7.06 1.94
N ARG A 44 -0.40 -8.30 1.63
CA ARG A 44 -0.58 -9.33 2.64
C ARG A 44 0.75 -9.74 3.30
N LEU A 45 1.83 -9.82 2.55
CA LEU A 45 3.16 -10.11 3.10
C LEU A 45 3.65 -8.98 4.02
N VAL A 46 3.46 -7.72 3.60
CA VAL A 46 3.74 -6.55 4.44
C VAL A 46 2.94 -6.63 5.73
N GLU A 47 1.62 -6.80 5.63
CA GLU A 47 0.73 -6.91 6.80
C GLU A 47 1.10 -8.05 7.74
N GLN A 48 1.66 -9.15 7.23
CA GLN A 48 2.14 -10.28 8.02
C GLN A 48 3.50 -10.03 8.67
N ALA A 49 4.11 -8.86 8.44
CA ALA A 49 5.48 -8.54 8.84
C ALA A 49 6.49 -9.58 8.30
N ASP A 50 6.31 -10.03 7.05
CA ASP A 50 7.25 -10.96 6.43
C ASP A 50 8.65 -10.32 6.36
N GLY A 51 9.63 -10.98 6.99
CA GLY A 51 10.97 -10.41 7.17
C GLY A 51 11.68 -10.08 5.85
N LYS A 52 11.52 -10.91 4.81
CA LYS A 52 12.15 -10.65 3.50
C LYS A 52 11.49 -9.46 2.81
N THR A 53 10.18 -9.37 2.91
CA THR A 53 9.39 -8.28 2.34
C THR A 53 9.72 -6.96 3.03
N LEU A 54 9.79 -6.93 4.37
CA LEU A 54 10.19 -5.74 5.13
C LEU A 54 11.63 -5.33 4.84
N GLN A 55 12.56 -6.28 4.72
CA GLN A 55 13.95 -5.97 4.36
C GLN A 55 14.06 -5.34 2.96
N ALA A 56 13.24 -5.78 2.00
CA ALA A 56 13.21 -5.25 0.65
C ALA A 56 12.37 -3.97 0.50
N LEU A 57 11.56 -3.62 1.51
CA LEU A 57 10.60 -2.51 1.47
C LEU A 57 11.20 -1.19 0.98
N PRO A 58 12.37 -0.71 1.46
CA PRO A 58 12.91 0.57 0.99
C PRO A 58 13.20 0.59 -0.51
N GLN A 59 13.76 -0.50 -1.03
CA GLN A 59 14.06 -0.63 -2.45
C GLN A 59 12.76 -0.69 -3.27
N GLU A 60 11.76 -1.39 -2.77
CA GLU A 60 10.48 -1.50 -3.43
C GLU A 60 9.74 -0.15 -3.46
N ILE A 61 9.70 0.60 -2.35
CA ILE A 61 9.16 1.97 -2.32
C ILE A 61 9.93 2.89 -3.29
N ASN A 62 11.26 2.74 -3.38
CA ASN A 62 12.02 3.52 -4.35
C ASN A 62 11.64 3.22 -5.81
N ARG A 63 11.19 1.99 -6.08
CA ARG A 63 10.78 1.51 -7.40
C ARG A 63 9.35 1.91 -7.77
N ILE A 64 8.41 1.89 -6.81
CA ILE A 64 6.98 2.04 -7.09
C ILE A 64 6.32 3.27 -6.45
N GLY A 65 6.95 3.89 -5.46
CA GLY A 65 6.31 4.85 -4.54
C GLY A 65 5.74 6.10 -5.22
N ASP A 66 6.31 6.51 -6.34
CA ASP A 66 5.87 7.62 -7.21
C ASP A 66 4.71 7.23 -8.15
N THR A 67 4.49 5.94 -8.36
CA THR A 67 3.40 5.40 -9.20
C THR A 67 2.17 4.97 -8.40
N LEU A 68 2.27 4.89 -7.06
CA LEU A 68 1.17 4.47 -6.20
C LEU A 68 0.10 5.56 -6.12
N ASP A 69 -1.12 5.21 -6.51
CA ASP A 69 -2.30 6.04 -6.30
C ASP A 69 -2.67 6.14 -4.80
N ASP A 70 -3.65 6.98 -4.48
CA ASP A 70 -4.07 7.20 -3.08
C ASP A 70 -4.55 5.91 -2.41
N ARG A 71 -5.27 5.03 -3.14
CA ARG A 71 -5.78 3.77 -2.59
C ARG A 71 -4.66 2.78 -2.32
N GLN A 72 -3.69 2.68 -3.21
CA GLN A 72 -2.52 1.83 -3.06
C GLN A 72 -1.63 2.35 -1.91
N THR A 73 -1.48 3.66 -1.81
CA THR A 73 -0.75 4.30 -0.72
C THR A 73 -1.40 3.98 0.63
N GLU A 74 -2.71 4.21 0.74
CA GLU A 74 -3.49 3.90 1.94
C GLU A 74 -3.42 2.42 2.31
N ALA A 75 -3.55 1.52 1.32
CA ALA A 75 -3.44 0.09 1.55
C ALA A 75 -2.07 -0.30 2.13
N LEU A 76 -1.00 0.28 1.60
CA LEU A 76 0.36 -0.03 2.04
C LEU A 76 0.69 0.57 3.42
N THR A 77 0.33 1.84 3.68
CA THR A 77 0.55 2.44 5.01
C THR A 77 -0.28 1.76 6.09
N THR A 78 -1.50 1.34 5.76
CA THR A 78 -2.35 0.55 6.65
C THR A 78 -1.73 -0.83 6.91
N ALA A 79 -1.22 -1.51 5.88
CA ALA A 79 -0.55 -2.79 6.04
C ALA A 79 0.70 -2.68 6.92
N LEU A 80 1.52 -1.65 6.73
CA LEU A 80 2.69 -1.35 7.57
C LEU A 80 2.31 -1.08 9.03
N SER A 81 1.20 -0.39 9.26
CA SER A 81 0.69 -0.14 10.61
C SER A 81 0.18 -1.43 11.29
N ARG A 82 -0.45 -2.33 10.52
CA ARG A 82 -0.80 -3.68 11.04
C ARG A 82 0.44 -4.53 11.30
N ALA A 83 1.46 -4.40 10.47
CA ALA A 83 2.76 -5.04 10.65
C ALA A 83 3.47 -4.52 11.91
N LEU A 84 3.36 -3.22 12.21
CA LEU A 84 3.95 -2.57 13.37
C LEU A 84 3.48 -3.22 14.68
N ILE A 85 2.23 -3.69 14.75
CA ILE A 85 1.70 -4.41 15.92
C ILE A 85 2.36 -5.80 16.08
N LYS A 86 2.75 -6.44 14.97
CA LYS A 86 3.30 -7.80 14.94
C LYS A 86 4.81 -7.83 15.19
N ASP A 87 5.55 -6.97 14.49
CA ASP A 87 6.99 -6.84 14.62
C ASP A 87 7.40 -5.36 14.56
N PRO A 88 7.32 -4.65 15.70
CA PRO A 88 7.61 -3.22 15.74
C PRO A 88 9.02 -2.87 15.25
N VAL A 89 10.02 -3.64 15.69
CA VAL A 89 11.44 -3.33 15.43
C VAL A 89 11.77 -3.50 13.96
N ALA A 90 11.29 -4.58 13.32
CA ALA A 90 11.51 -4.81 11.90
C ALA A 90 10.85 -3.72 11.05
N VAL A 91 9.60 -3.33 11.36
CA VAL A 91 8.89 -2.30 10.62
C VAL A 91 9.56 -0.94 10.77
N ILE A 92 9.88 -0.51 11.98
CA ILE A 92 10.56 0.77 12.24
C ILE A 92 11.91 0.80 11.50
N THR A 93 12.66 -0.30 11.54
CA THR A 93 13.96 -0.38 10.85
C THR A 93 13.80 -0.29 9.34
N ALA A 94 12.81 -0.98 8.77
CA ALA A 94 12.54 -0.95 7.34
C ALA A 94 12.10 0.44 6.87
N THR A 95 11.25 1.14 7.64
CA THR A 95 10.70 2.44 7.22
C THR A 95 11.64 3.61 7.50
N ARG A 96 12.57 3.49 8.45
CA ARG A 96 13.54 4.54 8.78
C ARG A 96 14.39 5.02 7.59
N ALA A 97 14.72 4.12 6.67
CA ALA A 97 15.47 4.47 5.46
C ALA A 97 14.72 5.47 4.54
N LEU A 98 13.40 5.63 4.74
CA LEU A 98 12.54 6.48 3.92
C LEU A 98 12.27 7.86 4.56
N ASP A 99 12.60 8.07 5.85
CA ASP A 99 12.35 9.33 6.56
C ASP A 99 13.03 10.54 5.94
N HIS A 100 14.18 10.32 5.30
CA HIS A 100 14.99 11.35 4.65
C HIS A 100 15.04 11.21 3.13
N ASN A 101 14.04 10.54 2.54
CA ASN A 101 13.94 10.46 1.09
C ASN A 101 13.70 11.86 0.52
N ALA A 102 14.42 12.22 -0.55
CA ALA A 102 14.26 13.52 -1.21
C ALA A 102 12.92 13.65 -1.94
N ASP A 103 12.28 12.53 -2.28
CA ASP A 103 10.96 12.48 -2.90
C ASP A 103 9.87 12.40 -1.82
N PRO A 104 9.01 13.43 -1.68
CA PRO A 104 7.93 13.45 -0.70
C PRO A 104 6.93 12.27 -0.86
N LEU A 105 6.72 11.78 -2.09
CA LEU A 105 5.85 10.64 -2.36
C LEU A 105 6.42 9.32 -1.83
N LYS A 106 7.73 9.26 -1.61
CA LYS A 106 8.40 8.11 -0.99
C LYS A 106 8.57 8.31 0.51
N GLN A 107 8.77 9.57 0.94
CA GLN A 107 8.90 9.94 2.34
C GLN A 107 7.64 9.62 3.17
N ARG A 108 6.45 9.62 2.56
CA ARG A 108 5.18 9.23 3.24
C ARG A 108 5.15 7.80 3.80
N PHE A 109 6.11 6.95 3.41
CA PHE A 109 6.28 5.60 3.96
C PHE A 109 7.36 5.52 5.05
N GLY A 110 7.89 6.67 5.47
CA GLY A 110 8.86 6.82 6.55
C GLY A 110 8.30 6.41 7.91
N SER A 111 9.20 6.10 8.84
CA SER A 111 8.87 5.69 10.20
C SER A 111 8.04 6.76 10.93
N SER A 112 8.29 8.05 10.69
CA SER A 112 7.50 9.15 11.29
C SER A 112 6.01 9.08 10.93
N PHE A 113 5.68 8.69 9.69
CA PHE A 113 4.30 8.52 9.23
C PHE A 113 3.70 7.19 9.67
N ILE A 114 4.47 6.11 9.63
CA ILE A 114 3.99 4.77 10.01
C ILE A 114 3.79 4.63 11.52
N CYS A 115 4.56 5.38 12.32
CA CYS A 115 4.41 5.43 13.77
C CYS A 115 3.21 6.27 14.24
N ALA A 116 2.62 7.06 13.35
CA ALA A 116 1.35 7.71 13.61
C ALA A 116 0.20 6.70 13.50
N ILE A 117 -1.03 7.20 13.51
CA ILE A 117 -2.23 6.37 13.37
C ILE A 117 -2.50 6.12 11.89
N PRO A 118 -2.61 4.85 11.42
CA PRO A 118 -2.99 4.56 10.04
C PRO A 118 -4.31 5.21 9.68
N GLY A 119 -4.40 5.74 8.46
CA GLY A 119 -5.67 6.17 7.89
C GLY A 119 -6.40 7.20 8.74
N MET A 120 -5.70 8.15 9.39
CA MET A 120 -6.35 9.26 10.14
C MET A 120 -7.46 9.97 9.35
N THR A 121 -7.38 9.95 8.02
CA THR A 121 -8.39 10.51 7.11
C THR A 121 -9.63 9.63 6.92
N HIS A 122 -9.57 8.33 7.22
CA HIS A 122 -10.60 7.35 6.85
C HIS A 122 -11.05 6.45 8.00
N PHE A 123 -10.31 6.39 9.11
CA PHE A 123 -10.68 5.61 10.27
C PHE A 123 -11.70 6.39 11.12
N THR A 124 -12.69 5.68 11.64
CA THR A 124 -13.55 6.21 12.70
C THR A 124 -12.75 6.32 14.00
N GLN A 125 -13.21 7.17 14.93
CA GLN A 125 -12.64 7.26 16.28
C GLN A 125 -12.51 5.88 16.94
N GLN A 126 -13.52 5.02 16.80
CA GLN A 126 -13.48 3.67 17.37
C GLN A 126 -12.35 2.82 16.75
N GLN A 127 -12.11 2.95 15.44
CA GLN A 127 -11.02 2.24 14.76
C GLN A 127 -9.64 2.76 15.19
N ILE A 128 -9.53 4.07 15.38
CA ILE A 128 -8.33 4.75 15.90
C ILE A 128 -8.00 4.22 17.31
N GLU A 129 -8.96 4.25 18.23
CA GLU A 129 -8.79 3.76 19.60
C GLU A 129 -8.48 2.25 19.64
N ALA A 130 -9.16 1.46 18.81
CA ALA A 130 -8.91 0.02 18.71
C ALA A 130 -7.50 -0.28 18.16
N TYR A 131 -6.98 0.55 17.26
CA TYR A 131 -5.60 0.45 16.80
C TYR A 131 -4.63 0.79 17.95
N PHE A 132 -4.82 1.92 18.61
CA PHE A 132 -3.99 2.36 19.74
C PHE A 132 -3.88 1.28 20.82
N ALA A 133 -5.02 0.72 21.25
CA ALA A 133 -5.08 -0.33 22.28
C ALA A 133 -4.27 -1.59 21.93
N ARG A 134 -4.02 -1.86 20.63
CA ARG A 134 -3.18 -2.98 20.18
C ARG A 134 -1.73 -2.58 19.95
N ALA A 135 -1.49 -1.41 19.36
CA ALA A 135 -0.16 -0.94 19.00
C ALA A 135 0.65 -0.50 20.23
N GLU A 136 0.03 0.18 21.18
CA GLU A 136 0.72 0.69 22.38
C GLU A 136 1.42 -0.43 23.18
N PRO A 137 0.76 -1.55 23.57
CA PRO A 137 1.44 -2.64 24.28
C PRO A 137 2.46 -3.39 23.42
N ALA A 138 2.32 -3.40 22.09
CA ALA A 138 3.33 -3.98 21.19
C ALA A 138 4.61 -3.14 21.19
N LEU A 139 4.48 -1.83 21.05
CA LEU A 139 5.59 -0.88 21.08
C LEU A 139 6.28 -0.85 22.44
N LYS A 140 5.52 -0.87 23.55
CA LYS A 140 6.08 -0.97 24.91
C LYS A 140 6.94 -2.23 25.09
N ARG A 141 6.50 -3.38 24.57
CA ARG A 141 7.27 -4.64 24.64
C ARG A 141 8.52 -4.64 23.77
N ALA A 142 8.49 -3.91 22.65
CA ALA A 142 9.64 -3.78 21.76
C ALA A 142 10.77 -2.92 22.34
N GLY A 143 10.51 -2.16 23.42
CA GLY A 143 11.56 -1.53 24.20
C GLY A 143 12.16 -0.28 23.55
N PRO A 144 13.43 0.05 23.86
CA PRO A 144 14.06 1.32 23.46
C PRO A 144 14.02 1.62 21.95
N GLU A 145 14.12 0.58 21.12
CA GLU A 145 14.08 0.67 19.65
C GLU A 145 12.75 1.21 19.12
N ALA A 146 11.67 1.02 19.89
CA ALA A 146 10.32 1.46 19.56
C ALA A 146 9.87 2.71 20.34
N ALA A 147 10.70 3.25 21.25
CA ALA A 147 10.31 4.33 22.15
C ALA A 147 9.87 5.61 21.42
N GLY A 148 10.59 6.00 20.36
CA GLY A 148 10.20 7.15 19.54
C GLY A 148 8.85 6.96 18.85
N CYS A 149 8.63 5.75 18.32
CA CYS A 149 7.38 5.38 17.66
C CYS A 149 6.20 5.36 18.64
N LEU A 150 6.43 4.87 19.87
CA LEU A 150 5.46 4.92 20.96
C LEU A 150 5.10 6.36 21.33
N GLY A 151 6.09 7.25 21.44
CA GLY A 151 5.89 8.67 21.71
C GLY A 151 4.99 9.32 20.66
N THR A 152 5.31 9.16 19.38
CA THR A 152 4.48 9.66 18.28
C THR A 152 3.04 9.15 18.35
N LEU A 153 2.85 7.84 18.57
CA LEU A 153 1.52 7.26 18.66
C LEU A 153 0.71 7.84 19.83
N GLN A 154 1.36 8.08 20.97
CA GLN A 154 0.74 8.66 22.16
C GLN A 154 0.38 10.14 21.96
N GLU A 155 1.24 10.92 21.32
CA GLU A 155 0.96 12.33 20.99
C GLU A 155 -0.27 12.44 20.08
N VAL A 156 -0.31 11.63 19.00
CA VAL A 156 -1.42 11.67 18.03
C VAL A 156 -2.76 11.27 18.66
N ILE A 157 -2.79 10.22 19.50
CA ILE A 157 -4.07 9.81 20.11
C ILE A 157 -4.59 10.86 21.10
N GLU A 158 -3.70 11.55 21.81
CA GLU A 158 -4.09 12.63 22.72
C GLU A 158 -4.63 13.83 21.94
N GLU A 159 -4.02 14.18 20.81
CA GLU A 159 -4.55 15.21 19.90
C GLU A 159 -5.95 14.85 19.41
N VAL A 160 -6.14 13.63 18.88
CA VAL A 160 -7.45 13.15 18.40
C VAL A 160 -8.50 13.21 19.51
N ARG A 161 -8.17 12.76 20.72
CA ARG A 161 -9.10 12.80 21.87
C ARG A 161 -9.46 14.23 22.26
N GLN A 162 -8.50 15.16 22.21
CA GLN A 162 -8.73 16.57 22.50
C GLN A 162 -9.63 17.23 21.45
N GLU A 163 -9.39 16.98 20.16
CA GLU A 163 -10.21 17.52 19.07
C GLU A 163 -11.68 17.09 19.20
N ILE A 164 -11.91 15.82 19.57
CA ILE A 164 -13.24 15.26 19.77
C ILE A 164 -13.92 15.84 21.00
N ALA A 165 -13.19 16.01 22.10
CA ALA A 165 -13.72 16.67 23.29
C ALA A 165 -14.12 18.13 23.02
N GLN A 166 -13.39 18.81 22.12
CA GLN A 166 -13.69 20.17 21.70
C GLN A 166 -14.81 20.25 20.64
N HIS A 167 -15.04 19.20 19.86
CA HIS A 167 -16.02 19.16 18.76
C HIS A 167 -16.89 17.89 18.76
N PRO A 168 -17.71 17.65 19.80
CA PRO A 168 -18.41 16.37 20.01
C PRO A 168 -19.57 16.06 19.03
N ALA A 169 -19.86 16.94 18.06
CA ALA A 169 -21.06 16.88 17.21
C ALA A 169 -20.79 17.00 15.70
N ARG A 170 -19.56 16.73 15.25
CA ARG A 170 -19.23 16.65 13.81
C ARG A 170 -19.29 15.22 13.30
#